data_AF-A0A9E5I8W0-F1
#
_entry.id   AF-A0A9E5I8W0-F1
#
_cell.length_a   1.000
_cell.length_b   1.000
_cell.length_c   1.000
_cell.angle_alpha   90.00
_cell.angle_beta   90.00
_cell.angle_gamma   90.00
#
_symmetry.space_group_name_H-M   'P 1'
#
loop_
_entity.id
_entity.type
_entity.pdbx_description
1 polymer ?
#
loop_
_entity_poly.entity_id
_entity_poly.type
_entity_poly.pdbx_seq_one_letter_code
_entity_poly.pdbx_strand_id
1 'polypeptide(L)'
;KLLNVMKKEGAVALEAHVEGPDSSAIFGEYPKLAADHSIVHMICDTLRLVVIAQGNLDADAVDDVMKNAIKTHHHDELKFQGMLSNVAGALPALGIVACVLGVVKTMGAIDQPPPVLGALIGSALVGTFLGVFVAYGVFDPLAARLGQIIDEDGQIYKVINEMIVQTLRGHPVPLVIEAARSVISHQNQPGFAEVFDGLRGK
;
A
#
# COMPACT_ATOMS: atom_id res chain seq x y z
N LYS A 1 6.48 22.97 0.67
CA LYS A 1 5.88 24.31 0.42
C LYS A 1 4.83 24.66 1.47
N LEU A 2 3.80 23.82 1.69
CA LEU A 2 2.77 24.02 2.73
C LEU A 2 3.33 24.38 4.12
N LEU A 3 4.32 23.61 4.58
CA LEU A 3 4.97 23.85 5.88
C LEU A 3 5.74 25.19 5.96
N ASN A 4 6.23 25.71 4.83
CA ASN A 4 6.86 27.04 4.77
C ASN A 4 5.81 28.15 4.81
N VAL A 5 4.66 27.96 4.15
CA VAL A 5 3.51 28.88 4.24
C VAL A 5 3.05 28.97 5.69
N MET A 6 2.89 27.83 6.37
CA MET A 6 2.55 27.79 7.80
C MET A 6 3.55 28.57 8.67
N LYS A 7 4.87 28.41 8.45
CA LYS A 7 5.91 29.10 9.23
C LYS A 7 6.03 30.60 8.92
N LYS A 8 5.80 31.02 7.68
CA LYS A 8 6.03 32.41 7.23
C LYS A 8 4.76 33.27 7.25
N GLU A 9 3.64 32.71 6.81
CA GLU A 9 2.38 33.41 6.56
C GLU A 9 1.31 33.06 7.61
N GLY A 10 1.54 32.02 8.41
CA GLY A 10 0.70 31.62 9.54
C GLY A 10 -0.40 30.62 9.17
N ALA A 11 -1.16 30.19 10.19
CA ALA A 11 -2.18 29.15 10.06
C ALA A 11 -3.35 29.54 9.12
N VAL A 12 -3.70 30.83 9.06
CA VAL A 12 -4.81 31.34 8.22
C VAL A 12 -4.50 31.21 6.73
N ALA A 13 -3.24 31.46 6.33
CA ALA A 13 -2.82 31.29 4.94
C ALA A 13 -2.84 29.81 4.51
N LEU A 14 -2.58 28.90 5.46
CA LEU A 14 -2.62 27.46 5.23
C LEU A 14 -4.06 26.94 5.02
N GLU A 15 -5.04 27.52 5.72
CA GLU A 15 -6.46 27.12 5.67
C GLU A 15 -7.01 27.13 4.24
N ALA A 16 -6.71 28.16 3.45
CA ALA A 16 -7.15 28.29 2.05
C ALA A 16 -6.64 27.13 1.17
N HIS A 17 -5.47 26.57 1.47
CA HIS A 17 -4.90 25.44 0.73
C HIS A 17 -5.43 24.09 1.20
N VAL A 18 -5.88 24.00 2.45
CA VAL A 18 -6.35 22.77 3.10
C VAL A 18 -7.83 22.52 2.82
N GLU A 19 -8.67 23.55 2.83
CA GLU A 19 -10.11 23.44 2.55
C GLU A 19 -10.42 23.29 1.06
N GLY A 20 -9.57 23.82 0.18
CA GLY A 20 -9.73 23.77 -1.27
C GLY A 20 -8.54 23.18 -2.01
N PRO A 21 -8.15 21.91 -1.77
CA PRO A 21 -6.94 21.32 -2.34
C PRO A 21 -6.92 21.34 -3.88
N ASP A 22 -8.08 21.18 -4.54
CA ASP A 22 -8.20 21.19 -6.00
C ASP A 22 -7.89 22.57 -6.62
N SER A 23 -8.15 23.64 -5.87
CA SER A 23 -7.90 25.03 -6.29
C SER A 23 -6.54 25.56 -5.85
N SER A 24 -5.80 24.77 -5.06
CA SER A 24 -4.54 25.19 -4.45
C SER A 24 -3.42 25.23 -5.48
N ALA A 25 -2.79 26.40 -5.64
CA ALA A 25 -1.60 26.55 -6.49
C ALA A 25 -0.46 25.60 -6.08
N ILE A 26 -0.37 25.23 -4.79
CA ILE A 26 0.67 24.33 -4.28
C ILE A 26 0.41 22.88 -4.71
N PHE A 27 -0.83 22.40 -4.60
CA PHE A 27 -1.18 21.05 -5.06
C PHE A 27 -1.17 20.96 -6.59
N GLY A 28 -1.53 22.03 -7.30
CA GLY A 28 -1.48 22.12 -8.76
C GLY A 28 -0.07 21.97 -9.36
N GLU A 29 0.99 22.28 -8.61
CA GLU A 29 2.37 22.02 -9.04
C GLU A 29 2.75 20.53 -9.04
N TYR A 30 1.99 19.68 -8.34
CA TYR A 30 2.27 18.25 -8.14
C TYR A 30 1.06 17.39 -8.56
N PRO A 31 0.73 17.30 -9.86
CA PRO A 31 -0.49 16.67 -10.34
C PRO A 31 -0.59 15.17 -10.01
N LYS A 32 0.55 14.46 -9.93
CA LYS A 32 0.57 13.04 -9.53
C LYS A 32 0.10 12.83 -8.08
N LEU A 33 0.47 13.76 -7.19
CA LEU A 33 0.09 13.72 -5.79
C LEU A 33 -1.35 14.23 -5.60
N ALA A 34 -1.75 15.23 -6.37
CA ALA A 34 -3.12 15.74 -6.36
C ALA A 34 -4.16 14.73 -6.88
N ALA A 35 -3.75 13.81 -7.76
CA ALA A 35 -4.62 12.73 -8.25
C ALA A 35 -4.89 11.64 -7.20
N ASP A 36 -4.05 11.53 -6.17
CA ASP A 36 -4.25 10.58 -5.07
C ASP A 36 -5.05 11.24 -3.96
N HIS A 37 -6.35 10.97 -3.94
CA HIS A 37 -7.26 11.52 -2.95
C HIS A 37 -6.93 11.07 -1.52
N SER A 38 -6.40 9.87 -1.31
CA SER A 38 -6.05 9.36 0.02
C SER A 38 -4.89 10.17 0.63
N ILE A 39 -3.86 10.44 -0.18
CA ILE A 39 -2.72 11.26 0.23
C ILE A 39 -3.15 12.71 0.51
N VAL A 40 -3.93 13.30 -0.39
CA VAL A 40 -4.41 14.68 -0.23
C VAL A 40 -5.27 14.79 1.03
N HIS A 41 -6.20 13.87 1.25
CA HIS A 41 -7.06 13.84 2.42
C HIS A 41 -6.24 13.75 3.71
N MET A 42 -5.22 12.88 3.76
CA MET A 42 -4.36 12.76 4.94
C MET A 42 -3.61 14.06 5.24
N ILE A 43 -3.02 14.70 4.22
CA ILE A 43 -2.31 15.97 4.38
C ILE A 43 -3.27 17.06 4.86
N CYS A 44 -4.41 17.22 4.17
CA CYS A 44 -5.39 18.25 4.48
C CYS A 44 -5.99 18.07 5.87
N ASP A 45 -6.46 16.88 6.24
CA ASP A 45 -7.07 16.64 7.55
C ASP A 45 -6.09 16.89 8.70
N THR A 46 -4.84 16.44 8.54
CA THR A 46 -3.81 16.66 9.55
C THR A 46 -3.49 18.14 9.70
N LEU A 47 -3.32 18.86 8.59
CA LEU A 47 -3.05 20.30 8.62
C LEU A 47 -4.28 21.10 9.10
N ARG A 48 -5.50 20.64 8.84
CA ARG A 48 -6.73 21.23 9.37
C ARG A 48 -6.74 21.17 10.89
N LEU A 49 -6.37 20.03 11.48
CA LEU A 49 -6.24 19.91 12.94
C LEU A 49 -5.22 20.91 13.51
N VAL A 50 -4.08 21.09 12.83
CA VAL A 50 -3.06 22.07 13.21
C VAL A 50 -3.59 23.50 13.13
N VAL A 51 -4.37 23.84 12.09
CA VAL A 51 -4.99 25.16 11.92
C VAL A 51 -6.04 25.42 13.01
N ILE A 52 -6.95 24.47 13.28
CA ILE A 52 -8.01 24.60 14.29
C ILE A 52 -7.42 24.83 15.68
N ALA A 53 -6.33 24.13 16.02
CA ALA A 53 -5.66 24.29 17.30
C ALA A 53 -4.71 25.49 17.36
N GLN A 54 -4.71 26.36 16.34
CA GLN A 54 -3.84 27.52 16.23
C GLN A 54 -2.35 27.19 16.42
N GLY A 55 -1.93 25.98 15.99
CA GLY A 55 -0.56 25.50 16.16
C GLY A 55 -0.17 25.07 17.58
N ASN A 56 -1.09 25.07 18.55
CA ASN A 56 -0.82 24.61 19.92
C ASN A 56 -1.25 23.13 20.14
N LEU A 57 -1.20 22.31 19.08
CA LEU A 57 -1.46 20.88 19.20
C LEU A 57 -0.20 20.16 19.67
N ASP A 58 -0.37 19.18 20.55
CA ASP A 58 0.72 18.29 20.94
C ASP A 58 1.17 17.44 19.74
N ALA A 59 2.45 17.52 19.41
CA ALA A 59 3.03 16.82 18.25
C ALA A 59 2.93 15.30 18.39
N ASP A 60 3.01 14.78 19.62
CA ASP A 60 2.90 13.35 19.88
C ASP A 60 1.46 12.86 19.68
N ALA A 61 0.47 13.69 20.05
CA ALA A 61 -0.93 13.40 19.77
C ALA A 61 -1.25 13.38 18.26
N VAL A 62 -0.67 14.31 17.47
CA VAL A 62 -0.78 14.27 15.99
C VAL A 62 -0.17 12.99 15.43
N ASP A 63 1.02 12.64 15.92
CA ASP A 63 1.75 11.46 15.47
C ASP A 63 0.94 10.18 15.69
N ASP A 64 0.33 10.01 16.87
CA ASP A 64 -0.53 8.87 17.19
C ASP A 64 -1.75 8.80 16.27
N VAL A 65 -2.42 9.92 16.01
CA VAL A 65 -3.58 9.98 15.10
C VAL A 65 -3.18 9.59 13.68
N MET A 66 -2.10 10.16 13.16
CA MET A 66 -1.59 9.85 11.82
C MET A 66 -1.15 8.39 11.71
N LYS A 67 -0.41 7.87 12.70
CA LYS A 67 0.02 6.46 12.72
C LYS A 67 -1.18 5.51 12.75
N ASN A 68 -2.24 5.84 13.47
CA ASN A 68 -3.46 5.06 13.47
C ASN A 68 -4.14 5.09 12.09
N ALA A 69 -4.25 6.26 11.47
CA ALA A 69 -4.80 6.39 10.10
C ALA A 69 -4.00 5.57 9.08
N ILE A 70 -2.65 5.65 9.13
CA ILE A 70 -1.76 4.86 8.26
C ILE A 70 -1.97 3.36 8.47
N LYS A 71 -2.02 2.91 9.73
CA LYS A 71 -2.23 1.50 10.06
C LYS A 71 -3.57 1.00 9.53
N THR A 72 -4.64 1.77 9.68
CA THR A 72 -5.97 1.40 9.18
C THR A 72 -5.97 1.29 7.66
N HIS A 73 -5.45 2.29 6.95
CA HIS A 73 -5.34 2.27 5.49
C HIS A 73 -4.54 1.06 5.00
N HIS A 74 -3.34 0.87 5.53
CA HIS A 74 -2.45 -0.21 5.14
C HIS A 74 -3.04 -1.59 5.46
N HIS A 75 -3.70 -1.74 6.61
CA HIS A 75 -4.40 -2.97 6.96
C HIS A 75 -5.54 -3.28 5.98
N ASP A 76 -6.27 -2.26 5.52
CA ASP A 76 -7.33 -2.44 4.53
C ASP A 76 -6.78 -2.85 3.16
N GLU A 77 -5.65 -2.29 2.73
CA GLU A 77 -4.97 -2.70 1.50
C GLU A 77 -4.43 -4.15 1.58
N LEU A 78 -3.88 -4.55 2.72
CA LEU A 78 -3.39 -5.91 2.93
C LEU A 78 -4.49 -6.98 2.83
N LYS A 79 -5.77 -6.62 2.99
CA LYS A 79 -6.89 -7.57 2.79
C LYS A 79 -6.90 -8.13 1.37
N PHE A 80 -6.50 -7.36 0.35
CA PHE A 80 -6.43 -7.82 -1.03
C PHE A 80 -5.37 -8.92 -1.20
N GLN A 81 -4.20 -8.73 -0.57
CA GLN A 81 -3.15 -9.74 -0.52
C GLN A 81 -3.61 -11.00 0.23
N GLY A 82 -4.25 -10.83 1.39
CA GLY A 82 -4.76 -11.94 2.20
C GLY A 82 -5.82 -12.76 1.46
N MET A 83 -6.70 -12.12 0.71
CA MET A 83 -7.68 -12.81 -0.13
C MET A 83 -7.00 -13.69 -1.19
N LEU A 84 -5.98 -13.16 -1.86
CA LEU A 84 -5.26 -13.91 -2.90
C LEU A 84 -4.51 -15.12 -2.31
N SER A 85 -3.91 -14.96 -1.12
CA SER A 85 -3.27 -16.05 -0.39
C SER A 85 -4.29 -17.12 0.05
N ASN A 86 -5.50 -16.73 0.47
CA ASN A 86 -6.56 -17.67 0.79
C ASN A 86 -7.01 -18.49 -0.44
N VAL A 87 -7.10 -17.84 -1.62
CA VAL A 87 -7.39 -18.53 -2.88
C VAL A 87 -6.28 -19.52 -3.21
N ALA A 88 -5.02 -19.11 -3.07
CA ALA A 88 -3.87 -19.99 -3.29
C ALA A 88 -3.94 -21.24 -2.39
N GLY A 89 -4.25 -21.07 -1.10
CA GLY A 89 -4.41 -22.19 -0.16
C GLY A 89 -5.59 -23.12 -0.47
N ALA A 90 -6.65 -22.63 -1.14
CA ALA A 90 -7.83 -23.42 -1.49
C ALA A 90 -7.67 -24.23 -2.80
N LEU A 91 -6.84 -23.77 -3.73
CA LEU A 91 -6.65 -24.40 -5.05
C LEU A 91 -6.19 -25.87 -5.01
N PRO A 92 -5.28 -26.31 -4.11
CA PRO A 92 -4.91 -27.72 -4.00
C PRO A 92 -6.09 -28.59 -3.57
N ALA A 93 -6.95 -28.09 -2.69
CA ALA A 93 -8.15 -28.81 -2.26
C ALA A 93 -9.13 -29.01 -3.44
N LEU A 94 -9.30 -28.01 -4.31
CA LEU A 94 -10.07 -28.15 -5.55
C LEU A 94 -9.46 -29.20 -6.49
N GLY A 95 -8.13 -29.27 -6.57
CA GLY A 95 -7.43 -30.32 -7.32
C GLY A 95 -7.73 -31.72 -6.79
N ILE A 96 -7.78 -31.91 -5.47
CA ILE A 96 -8.16 -33.18 -4.84
C ILE A 96 -9.59 -33.56 -5.21
N VAL A 97 -10.54 -32.61 -5.15
CA VAL A 97 -11.93 -32.84 -5.56
C VAL A 97 -12.02 -33.30 -7.02
N ALA A 98 -11.26 -32.67 -7.92
CA ALA A 98 -11.21 -33.07 -9.33
C ALA A 98 -10.68 -34.50 -9.51
N CYS A 99 -9.66 -34.91 -8.75
CA CYS A 99 -9.16 -36.28 -8.77
C CYS A 99 -10.20 -37.28 -8.27
N VAL A 100 -10.90 -36.97 -7.17
CA VAL A 100 -11.97 -37.83 -6.64
C VAL A 100 -13.10 -38.00 -7.67
N LEU A 101 -13.51 -36.92 -8.34
CA LEU A 101 -14.50 -37.00 -9.43
C LEU A 101 -14.01 -37.87 -10.60
N GLY A 102 -12.73 -37.77 -10.96
CA GLY A 102 -12.12 -38.61 -11.99
C GLY A 102 -12.07 -40.09 -11.61
N VAL A 103 -11.77 -40.42 -10.34
CA VAL A 103 -11.82 -41.80 -9.83
C VAL A 103 -13.24 -42.34 -9.85
N VAL A 104 -14.24 -41.57 -9.40
CA VAL A 104 -15.66 -41.97 -9.44
C VAL A 104 -16.09 -42.28 -10.88
N LYS A 105 -15.72 -41.42 -11.84
CA LYS A 105 -16.01 -41.64 -13.27
C LYS A 105 -15.32 -42.88 -13.81
N THR A 106 -14.08 -43.15 -13.40
CA THR A 106 -13.33 -44.34 -13.79
C THR A 106 -13.99 -45.61 -13.27
N MET A 107 -14.44 -45.61 -12.01
CA MET A 107 -15.13 -46.75 -11.41
C MET A 107 -16.48 -47.05 -12.08
N GLY A 108 -17.18 -46.03 -12.58
CA GLY A 108 -18.41 -46.21 -13.35
C GLY A 108 -18.20 -46.79 -14.76
N ALA A 109 -16.95 -46.84 -15.25
CA ALA A 109 -16.59 -47.35 -16.58
C ALA A 109 -15.59 -48.51 -16.48
N ILE A 110 -15.61 -49.27 -15.39
CA ILE A 110 -14.61 -50.30 -15.06
C ILE A 110 -14.57 -51.46 -16.06
N ASP A 111 -15.65 -51.66 -16.82
CA ASP A 111 -15.82 -52.66 -17.88
C ASP A 111 -15.18 -52.25 -19.21
N GLN A 112 -14.73 -51.00 -19.34
CA GLN A 112 -14.09 -50.48 -20.54
C GLN A 112 -12.64 -50.97 -20.70
N PRO A 113 -12.12 -51.02 -21.94
CA PRO A 113 -10.76 -51.51 -22.18
C PRO A 113 -9.69 -50.58 -21.56
N PRO A 114 -8.49 -51.13 -21.23
CA PRO A 114 -7.44 -50.39 -20.52
C PRO A 114 -7.06 -49.01 -21.07
N PRO A 115 -7.03 -48.76 -22.40
CA PRO A 115 -6.73 -47.43 -22.93
C PRO A 115 -7.74 -46.35 -22.49
N VAL A 116 -9.02 -46.69 -22.38
CA VAL A 116 -10.09 -45.76 -21.94
C VAL A 116 -9.96 -45.49 -20.45
N LEU A 117 -9.72 -46.53 -19.65
CA LEU A 117 -9.51 -46.42 -18.21
C LEU A 117 -8.26 -45.57 -17.89
N GLY A 118 -7.17 -45.77 -18.63
CA GLY A 118 -5.94 -44.98 -18.50
C GLY A 118 -6.16 -43.49 -18.80
N ALA A 119 -6.96 -43.16 -19.82
CA ALA A 119 -7.30 -41.77 -20.12
C ALA A 119 -8.11 -41.10 -18.99
N LEU A 120 -9.08 -41.81 -18.40
CA LEU A 120 -9.89 -41.31 -17.28
C LEU A 120 -9.03 -41.07 -16.03
N ILE A 121 -8.16 -42.01 -15.68
CA ILE A 121 -7.21 -41.87 -14.56
C ILE A 121 -6.23 -40.73 -14.83
N GLY A 122 -5.71 -40.63 -16.05
CA GLY A 122 -4.81 -39.55 -16.45
C GLY A 122 -5.46 -38.18 -16.26
N SER A 123 -6.73 -38.02 -16.65
CA SER A 123 -7.47 -36.77 -16.45
C SER A 123 -7.65 -36.40 -14.97
N ALA A 124 -7.81 -37.40 -14.09
CA ALA A 124 -7.92 -37.21 -12.64
C ALA A 124 -6.60 -36.70 -12.03
N LEU A 125 -5.47 -37.28 -12.45
CA LEU A 125 -4.12 -36.91 -11.99
C LEU A 125 -3.69 -35.53 -12.50
N VAL A 126 -4.13 -35.13 -13.69
CA VAL A 126 -3.89 -33.77 -14.20
C VAL A 126 -4.64 -32.73 -13.34
N GLY A 127 -5.82 -33.09 -12.80
CA GLY A 127 -6.58 -32.22 -11.90
C GLY A 127 -5.83 -31.88 -10.61
N THR A 128 -5.24 -32.87 -9.93
CA THR A 128 -4.40 -32.62 -8.74
C THR A 128 -3.13 -31.86 -9.06
N PHE A 129 -2.44 -32.25 -10.15
CA PHE A 129 -1.26 -31.55 -10.61
C PHE A 129 -1.53 -30.06 -10.87
N LEU A 130 -2.60 -29.75 -11.61
CA LEU A 130 -2.96 -28.38 -11.95
C LEU A 130 -3.30 -27.57 -10.68
N GLY A 131 -4.05 -28.16 -9.74
CA GLY A 131 -4.39 -27.49 -8.47
C GLY A 131 -3.15 -27.06 -7.69
N VAL A 132 -2.18 -27.96 -7.53
CA VAL A 132 -0.92 -27.68 -6.82
C VAL A 132 -0.03 -26.71 -7.62
N PHE A 133 0.06 -26.91 -8.93
CA PHE A 133 0.87 -26.06 -9.81
C PHE A 133 0.39 -24.61 -9.82
N VAL A 134 -0.92 -24.39 -9.95
CA VAL A 134 -1.49 -23.04 -10.01
C VAL A 134 -1.44 -22.36 -8.64
N ALA A 135 -1.68 -23.10 -7.55
CA ALA A 135 -1.56 -22.58 -6.19
C ALA A 135 -0.15 -22.03 -5.90
N TYR A 136 0.85 -22.90 -5.93
CA TYR A 136 2.21 -22.57 -5.51
C TYR A 136 3.03 -21.88 -6.59
N GLY A 137 2.75 -22.18 -7.86
CA GLY A 137 3.49 -21.61 -8.99
C GLY A 137 3.01 -20.23 -9.43
N VAL A 138 1.75 -19.87 -9.11
CA VAL A 138 1.13 -18.63 -9.61
C VAL A 138 0.55 -17.79 -8.49
N PHE A 139 -0.43 -18.31 -7.74
CA PHE A 139 -1.18 -17.47 -6.80
C PHE A 139 -0.39 -17.07 -5.56
N ASP A 140 0.37 -17.98 -4.96
CA ASP A 140 1.23 -17.67 -3.80
C ASP A 140 2.31 -16.62 -4.12
N PRO A 141 3.13 -16.75 -5.18
CA PRO A 141 4.13 -15.74 -5.48
C PRO A 141 3.50 -14.39 -5.88
N LEU A 142 2.33 -14.40 -6.53
CA LEU A 142 1.57 -13.17 -6.80
C LEU A 142 1.09 -12.49 -5.52
N ALA A 143 0.56 -13.26 -4.56
CA ALA A 143 0.14 -12.71 -3.27
C ALA A 143 1.33 -12.13 -2.51
N ALA A 144 2.47 -12.82 -2.49
CA ALA A 144 3.70 -12.31 -1.86
C ALA A 144 4.17 -11.00 -2.53
N ARG A 145 4.17 -10.94 -3.87
CA ARG A 145 4.58 -9.73 -4.60
C ARG A 145 3.61 -8.57 -4.36
N LEU A 146 2.30 -8.84 -4.30
CA LEU A 146 1.30 -7.82 -4.00
C LEU A 146 1.52 -7.21 -2.61
N GLY A 147 1.85 -8.03 -1.61
CA GLY A 147 2.21 -7.54 -0.26
C GLY A 147 3.40 -6.60 -0.29
N GLN A 148 4.47 -6.95 -1.00
CA GLN A 148 5.65 -6.09 -1.15
C GLN A 148 5.30 -4.73 -1.80
N ILE A 149 4.44 -4.74 -2.81
CA ILE A 149 4.01 -3.50 -3.48
C ILE A 149 3.22 -2.62 -2.51
N ILE A 150 2.28 -3.20 -1.76
CA ILE A 150 1.49 -2.48 -0.75
C ILE A 150 2.40 -1.91 0.35
N ASP A 151 3.42 -2.65 0.78
CA ASP A 151 4.42 -2.19 1.75
C ASP A 151 5.28 -1.03 1.21
N GLU A 152 5.66 -1.08 -0.07
CA GLU A 152 6.39 -0.03 -0.78
C GLU A 152 5.54 1.23 -0.93
N ASP A 153 4.30 1.09 -1.41
CA ASP A 153 3.35 2.20 -1.58
C ASP A 153 2.98 2.84 -0.23
N GLY A 154 2.89 2.05 0.84
CA GLY A 154 2.65 2.52 2.20
C GLY A 154 3.74 3.45 2.77
N GLN A 155 4.94 3.48 2.18
CA GLN A 155 6.04 4.32 2.67
C GLN A 155 5.75 5.81 2.50
N ILE A 156 5.00 6.20 1.47
CA ILE A 156 4.71 7.62 1.20
C ILE A 156 3.92 8.26 2.35
N TYR A 157 2.98 7.53 2.94
CA TYR A 157 2.20 8.02 4.07
C TYR A 157 3.05 8.23 5.33
N LYS A 158 4.01 7.33 5.56
CA LYS A 158 4.95 7.47 6.68
C LYS A 158 5.89 8.66 6.49
N VAL A 159 6.35 8.90 5.25
CA VAL A 159 7.15 10.08 4.89
C VAL A 159 6.38 11.37 5.17
N ILE A 160 5.09 11.43 4.82
CA ILE A 160 4.22 12.58 5.10
C ILE A 160 4.06 12.80 6.61
N ASN A 161 3.82 11.73 7.38
CA ASN A 161 3.75 11.79 8.84
C ASN A 161 5.02 12.36 9.48
N GLU A 162 6.20 11.81 9.15
CA GLU A 162 7.46 12.33 9.66
C GLU A 162 7.69 13.80 9.26
N MET A 163 7.36 14.19 8.01
CA MET A 163 7.51 15.57 7.59
C MET A 163 6.66 16.55 8.41
N ILE A 164 5.41 16.19 8.72
CA ILE A 164 4.50 17.05 9.50
C ILE A 164 4.90 17.05 10.98
N VAL A 165 5.07 15.88 11.59
CA VAL A 165 5.36 15.74 13.03
C VAL A 165 6.68 16.41 13.40
N GLN A 166 7.76 16.16 12.65
CA GLN A 166 9.06 16.76 12.95
C GLN A 166 9.05 18.28 12.75
N THR A 167 8.19 18.77 11.85
CA THR A 167 7.98 20.22 11.68
C THR A 167 7.23 20.83 12.86
N LEU A 168 6.21 20.14 13.39
CA LEU A 168 5.48 20.58 14.59
C LEU A 168 6.37 20.60 15.84
N ARG A 169 7.32 19.67 15.95
CA ARG A 169 8.36 19.67 17.00
C ARG A 169 9.36 20.84 16.87
N GLY A 170 9.28 21.64 15.81
CA GLY A 170 10.14 22.81 15.61
C GLY A 170 11.54 22.48 15.10
N HIS A 171 11.78 21.26 14.60
CA HIS A 171 13.09 20.89 14.08
C HIS A 171 13.47 21.67 12.80
N PRO A 172 14.78 21.86 12.56
CA PRO A 172 15.25 22.53 11.35
C PRO A 172 15.00 21.65 10.13
N VAL A 173 14.72 22.28 8.99
CA VAL A 173 14.35 21.61 7.72
C VAL A 173 15.29 20.46 7.32
N PRO A 174 16.63 20.55 7.47
CA PRO A 174 17.52 19.42 7.18
C PRO A 174 17.27 18.18 8.00
N LEU A 175 16.94 18.33 9.29
CA LEU A 175 16.64 17.20 10.17
C LEU A 175 15.29 16.57 9.81
N VAL A 176 14.29 17.40 9.48
CA VAL A 176 12.98 16.94 9.01
C VAL A 176 13.11 16.11 7.73
N ILE A 177 13.92 16.58 6.78
CA ILE A 177 14.18 15.86 5.53
C ILE A 177 14.89 14.53 5.81
N GLU A 178 15.87 14.51 6.71
CA GLU A 178 16.57 13.26 7.03
C GLU A 178 15.66 12.23 7.71
N ALA A 179 14.84 12.68 8.68
CA ALA A 179 13.83 11.83 9.31
C ALA A 179 12.87 11.24 8.26
N ALA A 180 12.35 12.07 7.36
CA ALA A 180 11.47 11.62 6.28
C ALA A 180 12.16 10.65 5.31
N ARG A 181 13.43 10.91 4.94
CA ARG A 181 14.23 10.01 4.09
C ARG A 181 14.51 8.66 4.74
N SER A 182 14.64 8.61 6.07
CA SER A 182 14.96 7.37 6.79
C SER A 182 13.86 6.30 6.71
N VAL A 183 12.64 6.69 6.34
CA VAL A 183 11.49 5.78 6.26
C VAL A 183 11.34 5.12 4.89
N ILE A 184 12.08 5.59 3.89
CA ILE A 184 12.06 5.06 2.53
C ILE A 184 13.04 3.89 2.44
N SER A 185 12.64 2.81 1.76
CA SER A 185 13.53 1.69 1.47
C SER A 185 14.80 2.15 0.75
N HIS A 186 15.96 1.60 1.13
CA HIS A 186 17.26 2.01 0.58
C HIS A 186 17.36 2.02 -0.95
N GLN A 187 16.60 1.16 -1.64
CA GLN A 187 16.61 1.10 -3.11
C GLN A 187 15.97 2.34 -3.76
N ASN A 188 14.99 2.95 -3.08
CA ASN A 188 14.23 4.10 -3.56
C ASN A 188 14.56 5.39 -2.80
N GLN A 189 15.50 5.33 -1.85
CA GLN A 189 15.86 6.45 -1.01
C GLN A 189 16.70 7.46 -1.80
N PRO A 190 16.19 8.69 -2.06
CA PRO A 190 16.93 9.69 -2.80
C PRO A 190 18.14 10.18 -2.00
N GLY A 191 19.18 10.66 -2.68
CA GLY A 191 20.35 11.24 -2.03
C GLY A 191 20.00 12.51 -1.23
N PHE A 192 20.72 12.80 -0.14
CA PHE A 192 20.45 14.01 0.65
C PHE A 192 20.63 15.26 -0.21
N ALA A 193 21.74 15.33 -0.95
CA ALA A 193 22.04 16.44 -1.85
C ALA A 193 20.97 16.60 -2.94
N GLU A 194 20.49 15.49 -3.52
CA GLU A 194 19.47 15.50 -4.56
C GLU A 194 18.14 16.11 -4.07
N VAL A 195 17.70 15.75 -2.85
CA VAL A 195 16.51 16.34 -2.25
C VAL A 195 16.71 17.85 -1.99
N PHE A 196 17.89 18.24 -1.50
CA PHE A 196 18.20 19.64 -1.24
C PHE A 196 18.31 20.50 -2.50
N ASP A 197 18.90 19.96 -3.56
CA ASP A 197 18.99 20.61 -4.86
C ASP A 197 17.60 20.74 -5.50
N GLY A 198 16.75 19.71 -5.36
CA GLY A 198 15.34 19.76 -5.77
C GLY A 198 14.52 20.81 -5.00
N LEU A 199 14.85 21.10 -3.74
CA LEU A 199 14.23 22.18 -2.96
C LEU A 199 14.72 23.57 -3.36
N ARG A 200 15.95 23.69 -3.90
CA ARG A 200 16.56 24.95 -4.36
C ARG A 200 16.29 25.25 -5.84
N GLY A 201 16.01 24.23 -6.65
CA GLY A 201 15.88 24.27 -8.10
C GLY A 201 14.53 24.73 -8.64
N LYS A 202 13.70 25.42 -7.85
CA LYS A 202 12.48 26.09 -8.30
C LYS A 202 12.30 27.44 -7.60
#